data_AF-A0A2A6RH09-F1
#
_entry.id   AF-A0A2A6RH09-F1
#
_cell.length_a   1.000
_cell.length_b   1.000
_cell.length_c   1.000
_cell.angle_alpha   90.00
_cell.angle_beta   90.00
_cell.angle_gamma   90.00
#
_symmetry.space_group_name_H-M   'P 1'
#
loop_
_entity.id
_entity.type
_entity.pdbx_description
1 polymer ?
#
loop_
_entity_poly.entity_id
_entity_poly.type
_entity_poly.pdbx_seq_one_letter_code
_entity_poly.pdbx_strand_id
1 'polypeptide(L)' 'MAKITPSLSKHERVTDVLRAAGLLAEPSAEMQKLAAESTLTLEEACAILDRAGGKPLSEVILEMRGPKV' A
#
# COMPACT_ATOMS: atom_id res chain seq x y z
N MET A 1 -23.31 29.67 -4.99
CA MET A 1 -22.44 29.12 -3.93
C MET A 1 -21.38 28.26 -4.58
N ALA A 2 -20.13 28.71 -4.64
CA ALA A 2 -19.02 27.92 -5.21
C ALA A 2 -18.47 26.99 -4.12
N LYS A 3 -18.51 25.68 -4.36
CA LYS A 3 -17.93 24.68 -3.46
C LYS A 3 -16.40 24.86 -3.45
N ILE A 4 -15.85 25.27 -2.31
CA ILE A 4 -14.41 25.25 -2.05
C ILE A 4 -14.01 23.78 -1.97
N THR A 5 -13.36 23.27 -3.01
CA THR A 5 -12.71 21.96 -2.98
C THR A 5 -11.46 22.10 -2.08
N PRO A 6 -11.26 21.25 -1.05
CA PRO A 6 -10.04 21.33 -0.25
C PRO A 6 -8.86 21.07 -1.17
N SER A 7 -7.88 21.98 -1.16
CA SER A 7 -6.68 21.82 -1.97
C SER A 7 -5.97 20.52 -1.57
N LEU A 8 -5.85 19.57 -2.50
CA LEU A 8 -5.12 18.32 -2.27
C LEU A 8 -3.74 18.60 -1.67
N SER A 9 -3.39 17.86 -0.62
CA SER A 9 -2.06 17.87 -0.05
C SER A 9 -1.01 17.59 -1.15
N LYS A 10 0.23 18.02 -0.95
CA LYS A 10 1.31 17.73 -1.92
C LYS A 10 1.45 16.23 -2.16
N HIS A 11 1.22 15.42 -1.11
CA HIS A 11 1.27 13.98 -1.20
C HIS A 11 0.17 13.42 -2.12
N GLU A 12 -1.09 13.83 -1.92
CA GLU A 12 -2.19 13.37 -2.79
C GLU A 12 -1.98 13.77 -4.25
N ARG A 13 -1.49 15.00 -4.50
CA ARG A 13 -1.15 15.43 -5.87
C ARG A 13 -0.07 14.57 -6.51
N VAL A 14 0.97 14.21 -5.77
CA VAL A 14 2.03 13.32 -6.27
C VAL A 14 1.47 11.93 -6.57
N THR A 15 0.65 11.38 -5.67
CA THR A 15 0.00 10.08 -5.87
C THR A 15 -0.87 10.09 -7.12
N ASP A 16 -1.67 11.13 -7.33
CA ASP A 16 -2.55 11.22 -8.51
C ASP A 16 -1.77 11.30 -9.82
N VAL A 17 -0.66 12.07 -9.84
CA VAL A 17 0.23 12.15 -11.02
C VAL A 17 0.88 10.80 -11.30
N LEU A 18 1.39 10.11 -10.27
CA LEU A 18 2.01 8.79 -10.43
C LEU A 18 1.00 7.73 -10.88
N ARG A 19 -0.23 7.77 -10.36
CA ARG A 19 -1.33 6.90 -10.79
C ARG A 19 -1.68 7.15 -12.25
N ALA A 20 -1.87 8.40 -12.64
CA ALA A 20 -2.19 8.76 -14.02
C ALA A 20 -1.08 8.36 -15.00
N ALA A 21 0.18 8.35 -14.55
CA ALA A 21 1.33 7.89 -15.34
C ALA A 21 1.50 6.35 -15.35
N GLY A 22 0.68 5.59 -14.62
CA GLY A 22 0.82 4.13 -14.49
C GLY A 22 2.08 3.71 -13.73
N LEU A 23 2.67 4.62 -12.95
CA LEU A 23 3.89 4.39 -12.16
C LEU A 23 3.59 4.00 -10.71
N LEU A 24 2.32 3.98 -10.33
CA LEU A 24 1.87 3.48 -9.04
C LEU A 24 1.47 2.01 -9.19
N ALA A 25 2.07 1.14 -8.39
CA ALA A 25 1.59 -0.23 -8.25
C ALA A 25 0.28 -0.21 -7.45
N GLU A 26 -0.84 -0.53 -8.10
CA GLU A 26 -2.15 -0.60 -7.47
C GLU A 26 -2.64 -2.05 -7.36
N PRO A 27 -3.31 -2.43 -6.25
CA PRO A 27 -3.90 -3.75 -6.13
C PRO A 27 -4.95 -3.98 -7.22
N SER A 28 -4.92 -5.14 -7.87
CA SER A 28 -5.95 -5.53 -8.83
C SER A 28 -7.32 -5.68 -8.14
N ALA A 29 -8.41 -5.69 -8.91
CA ALA A 29 -9.75 -5.90 -8.37
C ALA A 29 -9.85 -7.24 -7.60
N GLU A 30 -9.16 -8.28 -8.06
CA GLU A 30 -9.08 -9.57 -7.37
C GLU A 30 -8.33 -9.47 -6.04
N MET A 31 -7.20 -8.76 -6.00
CA MET A 31 -6.47 -8.52 -4.75
C MET A 31 -7.30 -7.72 -3.75
N GLN A 32 -8.06 -6.72 -4.22
CA GLN A 32 -8.96 -5.94 -3.36
C GLN A 32 -10.08 -6.80 -2.78
N LYS A 33 -10.64 -7.71 -3.59
CA LYS A 33 -11.65 -8.67 -3.14
C LYS A 33 -11.09 -9.60 -2.05
N LEU A 34 -9.90 -10.18 -2.27
CA LEU A 34 -9.23 -11.02 -1.28
C LEU A 34 -8.92 -10.27 0.01
N ALA A 35 -8.52 -9.00 -0.09
CA ALA A 35 -8.29 -8.15 1.08
C ALA A 35 -9.58 -7.86 1.85
N ALA A 36 -10.70 -7.63 1.17
CA ALA A 36 -12.00 -7.41 1.80
C ALA A 36 -12.56 -8.69 2.47
N GLU A 37 -12.23 -9.87 1.94
CA GLU A 37 -12.60 -11.17 2.50
C GLU A 37 -11.64 -11.64 3.60
N SER A 38 -10.47 -11.00 3.75
CA SER A 38 -9.51 -11.34 4.80
C SER A 38 -9.99 -10.85 6.16
N THR A 39 -10.08 -11.78 7.11
CA THR A 39 -10.36 -11.48 8.53
C THR A 39 -9.09 -11.24 9.34
N LEU A 40 -7.91 -11.39 8.71
CA LEU A 40 -6.62 -11.24 9.35
C LEU A 40 -6.28 -9.76 9.50
N THR A 41 -5.97 -9.34 10.73
CA THR A 41 -5.44 -8.00 10.99
C THR A 41 -3.98 -7.88 10.59
N LEU A 42 -3.50 -6.65 10.38
CA LEU A 42 -2.09 -6.40 10.07
C LEU A 42 -1.18 -6.85 11.22
N GLU A 43 -1.60 -6.62 12.46
CA GLU A 43 -0.89 -7.04 13.66
C GLU A 43 -0.74 -8.56 13.75
N GLU A 44 -1.81 -9.31 13.44
CA GLU A 44 -1.77 -10.77 13.40
C GLU A 44 -0.86 -11.27 12.27
N ALA A 45 -0.92 -10.64 11.09
CA ALA A 45 -0.04 -10.98 9.98
C ALA A 45 1.45 -10.79 10.35
N CYS A 46 1.79 -9.65 10.98
CA CYS A 46 3.14 -9.39 11.48
C CYS A 46 3.56 -10.43 12.53
N ALA A 47 2.70 -10.71 13.52
CA ALA A 47 3.00 -11.68 14.58
C ALA A 47 3.21 -13.10 14.04
N ILE A 48 2.51 -13.49 12.97
CA ILE A 48 2.71 -14.78 12.29
C ILE A 48 4.08 -14.81 11.59
N LEU A 49 4.42 -13.76 10.84
CA LEU A 49 5.69 -13.67 10.12
C LEU A 49 6.89 -13.69 11.07
N ASP A 50 6.80 -12.95 12.17
CA ASP A 50 7.84 -12.90 13.20
C ASP A 50 7.98 -14.24 13.94
N ARG A 51 6.88 -14.95 14.19
CA ARG A 51 6.89 -16.25 14.89
C ARG A 51 7.43 -17.39 14.03
N ALA A 52 7.18 -17.36 12.73
CA ALA A 52 7.60 -18.43 11.82
C ALA A 52 9.13 -18.51 11.61
N GLY A 53 9.90 -17.62 12.26
CA GLY A 53 11.33 -17.45 11.99
C GLY A 53 11.59 -16.90 10.58
N GLY A 54 10.56 -16.34 9.96
CA GLY A 54 10.63 -15.69 8.65
C GLY A 54 11.13 -14.25 8.76
N LYS A 55 11.28 -13.60 7.60
CA LYS A 55 11.61 -12.18 7.54
C LYS A 55 10.43 -11.36 8.05
N PRO A 56 10.67 -10.33 8.88
CA PRO A 56 9.64 -9.36 9.24
C PRO A 56 9.02 -8.74 7.98
N LEU A 57 7.74 -8.38 8.07
CA LEU A 57 7.00 -7.78 6.94
C LEU A 57 7.71 -6.53 6.37
N SER A 58 8.37 -5.75 7.23
CA SER A 58 9.16 -4.58 6.84
C SER A 58 10.33 -4.92 5.92
N GLU A 59 11.03 -6.02 6.19
CA GLU A 59 12.16 -6.48 5.37
C GLU A 59 11.67 -6.98 4.01
N VAL A 60 10.57 -7.75 3.98
CA VAL A 60 9.93 -8.19 2.74
C VAL A 60 9.54 -7.00 1.86
N ILE A 61 8.94 -5.96 2.44
CA ILE A 61 8.56 -4.74 1.70
C ILE A 61 9.79 -4.02 1.14
N LEU A 62 10.91 -3.97 1.87
CA LEU A 62 12.13 -3.33 1.38
C LEU A 62 12.72 -4.09 0.20
N GLU A 63 12.73 -5.42 0.24
CA GLU A 63 13.17 -6.25 -0.89
C GLU A 63 12.30 -6.04 -2.13
N MET A 64 10.97 -6.00 -1.95
CA MET A 64 10.02 -5.74 -3.04
C MET A 64 10.15 -4.35 -3.65
N ARG A 65 10.53 -3.33 -2.85
CA ARG A 65 10.75 -1.97 -3.34
C ARG A 65 11.99 -1.84 -4.21
N GLY A 66 12.93 -2.78 -4.11
CA GLY A 66 14.22 -2.70 -4.78
C GLY A 66 15.14 -1.61 -4.20
N PRO A 67 16.36 -1.46 -4.75
CA PRO A 67 17.33 -0.51 -4.26
C PRO A 67 16.84 0.93 -4.41
N LYS A 68 17.05 1.73 -3.37
CA LYS A 68 16.90 3.18 -3.40
C LYS A 68 18.07 3.75 -4.20
N VAL A 69 17.91 3.87 -5.52
CA VAL A 69 18.82 4.67 -6.36
C VAL A 69 18.65 6.16 -6.07
#